data_AF-V4AGL6-F1
#
_entry.id   AF-V4AGL6-F1
#
_cell.length_a   1.000
_cell.length_b   1.000
_cell.length_c   1.000
_cell.angle_alpha   90.00
_cell.angle_beta   90.00
_cell.angle_gamma   90.00
#
_symmetry.space_group_name_H-M   'P 1'
#
loop_
_entity.id
_entity.type
_entity.pdbx_description
1 polymer ?
#
loop_
_entity_poly.entity_id
_entity_poly.type
_entity_poly.pdbx_seq_one_letter_code
_entity_poly.pdbx_strand_id
1 'polypeptide(L)'
;MNLGISFVMLLTNWTLRDIPAVENIGSALKCAFLTRTACKSSFVYNEFSKQCTINPQLIPSIKNMTFSPGSVYFFSKAPSFCKDIQGCQTVYYDGEYWLYPDAYNNTIETKIYCHDMMTDSPKEYLTLHAPNSVESPKGQYVSSSCTLNTRVWSVTGKTEFLKIGINPETMTIDPEDYRFTNQVYGKSRPYGLAFGCSLSFKTCPLRANAILNIKLTGLVFDPPNEWVAYKFTGKMQMQVKTDHEVRLLGDGYCGGAIHEGPIKLQPDANYRPPIYSAKEL
;
A
#
# COMPACT_ATOMS: atom_id res chain seq x y z
N MET A 1 -3.71 39.98 -33.89
CA MET A 1 -5.01 39.97 -33.18
C MET A 1 -4.73 40.03 -31.69
N ASN A 2 -5.28 41.05 -31.04
CA ASN A 2 -5.18 41.32 -29.60
C ASN A 2 -6.05 40.35 -28.80
N LEU A 3 -5.60 40.01 -27.58
CA LEU A 3 -6.34 39.66 -26.34
C LEU A 3 -5.26 39.17 -25.36
N GLY A 4 -5.00 39.66 -24.15
CA GLY A 4 -5.63 40.66 -23.29
C GLY A 4 -4.75 40.75 -22.02
N ILE A 5 -4.83 41.90 -21.35
CA ILE A 5 -4.01 42.36 -20.22
C ILE A 5 -4.16 41.48 -18.97
N SER A 6 -3.11 41.38 -18.13
CA SER A 6 -3.23 41.56 -16.66
C SER A 6 -1.86 41.76 -16.00
N PHE A 7 -1.62 42.98 -15.52
CA PHE A 7 -0.67 43.23 -14.42
C PHE A 7 -1.32 42.74 -13.13
N VAL A 8 -0.61 41.90 -12.35
CA VAL A 8 -0.92 41.70 -10.94
C VAL A 8 0.35 42.00 -10.16
N MET A 9 0.26 43.05 -9.35
CA MET A 9 1.30 43.54 -8.46
C MET A 9 1.04 42.96 -7.07
N LEU A 10 2.08 42.31 -6.51
CA LEU A 10 2.40 42.03 -5.10
C LEU A 10 1.32 41.39 -4.19
N LEU A 11 1.65 40.25 -3.57
CA LEU A 11 2.17 40.17 -2.19
C LEU A 11 2.47 38.72 -1.76
N THR A 12 3.53 38.59 -0.95
CA THR A 12 4.06 37.43 -0.19
C THR A 12 5.10 36.53 -0.87
N ASN A 13 6.33 36.68 -0.33
CA ASN A 13 7.57 36.00 -0.68
C ASN A 13 7.50 34.49 -0.37
N TRP A 14 7.58 33.67 -1.40
CA TRP A 14 8.30 32.40 -1.33
C TRP A 14 9.50 32.51 -2.27
N THR A 15 10.53 33.21 -1.83
CA THR A 15 11.85 33.02 -2.43
C THR A 15 12.38 31.70 -1.92
N LEU A 16 12.75 30.77 -2.81
CA LEU A 16 13.64 29.64 -2.52
C LEU A 16 15.01 30.21 -2.09
N ARG A 17 15.07 30.87 -0.94
CA ARG A 17 16.33 31.25 -0.30
C ARG A 17 16.86 30.00 0.38
N ASP A 18 18.14 29.77 0.16
CA ASP A 18 18.98 28.78 0.85
C ASP A 18 19.00 27.35 0.29
N ILE A 19 18.51 27.11 -0.94
CA ILE A 19 18.83 25.87 -1.64
C ILE A 19 20.07 26.09 -2.53
N PRO A 20 21.20 25.39 -2.30
CA PRO A 20 22.37 25.52 -3.14
C PRO A 20 22.04 25.11 -4.58
N ALA A 21 22.23 26.04 -5.52
CA ALA A 21 22.14 25.76 -6.93
C ALA A 21 23.46 25.17 -7.43
N VAL A 22 23.40 24.06 -8.15
CA VAL A 22 24.56 23.46 -8.81
C VAL A 22 24.72 24.11 -10.18
N GLU A 23 25.89 24.68 -10.45
CA GLU A 23 26.20 25.39 -11.70
C GLU A 23 26.76 24.45 -12.78
N ASN A 24 26.70 24.87 -14.04
CA ASN A 24 27.32 24.18 -15.20
C ASN A 24 26.86 22.74 -15.43
N ILE A 25 25.58 22.46 -15.15
CA ILE A 25 24.99 21.12 -15.24
C ILE A 25 24.80 20.66 -16.70
N GLY A 26 24.79 21.59 -17.66
CA GLY A 26 24.75 21.31 -19.10
C GLY A 26 23.40 20.82 -19.63
N SER A 27 22.61 20.10 -18.84
CA SER A 27 21.27 19.62 -19.23
C SER A 27 20.34 19.33 -18.05
N ALA A 28 19.02 19.43 -18.28
CA ALA A 28 18.01 19.01 -17.30
C ALA A 28 18.15 17.52 -16.89
N LEU A 29 18.63 16.66 -17.80
CA LEU A 29 18.87 15.24 -17.52
C LEU A 29 19.95 15.03 -16.45
N LYS A 30 21.02 15.83 -16.50
CA LYS A 30 22.08 15.77 -15.49
C LYS A 30 21.62 16.36 -14.16
N CYS A 31 20.75 17.38 -14.19
CA CYS A 31 20.06 17.88 -13.00
C CYS A 31 19.14 16.82 -12.38
N ALA A 32 18.39 16.06 -13.19
CA ALA A 32 17.56 14.95 -12.73
C ALA A 32 18.40 13.84 -12.08
N PHE A 33 19.57 13.51 -12.66
CA PHE A 33 20.50 12.56 -12.06
C PHE A 33 21.01 13.04 -10.69
N LEU A 34 21.39 14.32 -10.57
CA LEU A 34 21.78 14.90 -9.28
C LEU A 34 20.63 14.92 -8.27
N THR A 35 19.42 15.21 -8.73
CA THR A 35 18.22 15.22 -7.88
C THR A 35 17.92 13.83 -7.34
N ARG A 36 18.04 12.79 -8.17
CA ARG A 36 17.90 11.38 -7.76
C ARG A 36 18.99 10.96 -6.78
N THR A 37 20.25 11.26 -7.08
CA THR A 37 21.38 10.94 -6.19
C THR A 37 21.33 11.73 -4.88
N ALA A 38 20.69 12.90 -4.87
CA ALA A 38 20.41 13.67 -3.67
C ALA A 38 19.13 13.24 -2.94
N CYS A 39 18.36 12.28 -3.47
CA CYS A 39 17.11 11.78 -2.87
C CYS A 39 16.01 12.81 -2.78
N LYS A 40 15.92 13.65 -3.79
CA LYS A 40 14.98 14.75 -3.84
C LYS A 40 13.94 14.46 -4.91
N SER A 41 12.74 14.97 -4.70
CA SER A 41 11.57 14.65 -5.52
C SER A 41 11.31 15.70 -6.59
N SER A 42 12.03 16.82 -6.56
CA SER A 42 11.89 17.85 -7.58
C SER A 42 13.14 18.71 -7.75
N PHE A 43 13.21 19.37 -8.90
CA PHE A 43 14.26 20.33 -9.19
C PHE A 43 13.78 21.40 -10.16
N VAL A 44 14.43 22.56 -10.11
CA VAL A 44 14.30 23.63 -11.12
C VAL A 44 15.58 23.63 -11.93
N TYR A 45 15.47 23.56 -13.25
CA TYR A 45 16.61 23.72 -14.15
C TYR A 45 16.42 24.97 -15.00
N ASN A 46 17.42 25.85 -15.03
CA ASN A 46 17.43 27.04 -15.87
C ASN A 46 18.21 26.77 -17.16
N GLU A 47 17.53 26.84 -18.31
CA GLU A 47 18.14 26.56 -19.61
C GLU A 47 19.14 27.61 -20.06
N PHE A 48 19.02 28.86 -19.59
CA PHE A 48 19.89 29.97 -19.93
C PHE A 48 21.16 29.97 -19.07
N SER A 49 21.01 29.90 -17.75
CA SER A 49 22.14 29.89 -16.81
C SER A 49 22.77 28.51 -16.62
N LYS A 50 22.15 27.45 -17.13
CA LYS A 50 22.56 26.04 -16.92
C LYS A 50 22.66 25.65 -15.44
N GLN A 51 21.89 26.31 -14.58
CA GLN A 51 21.82 26.06 -13.15
C GLN A 51 20.73 25.04 -12.79
N CYS A 52 21.00 24.25 -11.75
CA CYS A 52 20.14 23.22 -11.20
C CYS A 52 19.87 23.51 -9.73
N THR A 53 18.61 23.77 -9.35
CA THR A 53 18.18 23.94 -7.96
C THR A 53 17.39 22.72 -7.54
N ILE A 54 17.98 21.90 -6.67
CA ILE A 54 17.38 20.64 -6.21
C ILE A 54 16.50 20.93 -5.00
N ASN A 55 15.19 20.72 -5.11
CA ASN A 55 14.28 21.01 -4.01
C ASN A 55 13.97 19.75 -3.20
N PRO A 56 14.12 19.79 -1.86
CA PRO A 56 13.85 18.63 -1.02
C PRO A 56 12.42 18.13 -1.05
N GLN A 57 11.46 18.98 -1.38
CA GLN A 57 10.05 18.62 -1.35
C GLN A 57 9.43 18.67 -2.74
N LEU A 58 8.40 17.85 -2.92
CA LEU A 58 7.48 17.96 -4.04
C LEU A 58 6.67 19.23 -3.82
N ILE A 59 6.85 20.24 -4.68
CA ILE A 59 6.04 21.46 -4.62
C ILE A 59 4.62 21.10 -5.09
N PRO A 60 3.59 21.12 -4.22
CA PRO A 60 2.25 20.60 -4.54
C PRO A 60 1.51 21.48 -5.57
N SER A 61 1.89 22.75 -5.70
CA SER A 61 1.31 23.70 -6.65
C SER A 61 2.34 24.70 -7.14
N ILE A 62 2.70 24.60 -8.42
CA ILE A 62 3.59 25.55 -9.10
C ILE A 62 2.86 26.78 -9.64
N LYS A 63 1.51 26.83 -9.54
CA LYS A 63 0.69 27.92 -10.13
C LYS A 63 1.02 29.31 -9.59
N ASN A 64 1.56 29.38 -8.36
CA ASN A 64 1.90 30.63 -7.68
C ASN A 64 3.42 30.84 -7.53
N MET A 65 4.25 30.02 -8.19
CA MET A 65 5.69 30.19 -8.15
C MET A 65 6.18 31.02 -9.32
N THR A 66 7.00 32.02 -9.02
CA THR A 66 7.74 32.79 -10.01
C THR A 66 9.12 32.17 -10.17
N PHE A 67 9.37 31.64 -11.36
CA PHE A 67 10.70 31.17 -11.74
C PHE A 67 11.40 32.24 -12.58
N SER A 68 12.74 32.27 -12.52
CA SER A 68 13.53 33.09 -13.45
C SER A 68 13.24 32.72 -14.91
N PRO A 69 13.34 33.64 -15.87
CA PRO A 69 13.21 33.31 -17.29
C PRO A 69 14.11 32.13 -17.69
N GLY A 70 13.56 31.20 -18.48
CA GLY A 70 14.25 29.98 -18.90
C GLY A 70 14.30 28.87 -17.86
N SER A 71 13.72 29.06 -16.67
CA SER A 71 13.57 28.00 -15.68
C SER A 71 12.39 27.09 -15.99
N VAL A 72 12.64 25.79 -15.92
CA VAL A 72 11.65 24.73 -16.02
C VAL A 72 11.72 23.89 -14.75
N TYR A 73 10.55 23.62 -14.16
CA TYR A 73 10.43 22.77 -12.98
C TYR A 73 10.16 21.34 -13.39
N PHE A 74 10.90 20.41 -12.78
CA PHE A 74 10.85 18.98 -13.05
C PHE A 74 10.63 18.21 -11.76
N PHE A 75 9.95 17.07 -11.89
CA PHE A 75 9.84 16.09 -10.83
C PHE A 75 10.88 14.98 -11.05
N SER A 76 11.60 14.63 -10.01
CA SER A 76 12.41 13.41 -9.94
C SER A 76 11.50 12.27 -9.50
N LYS A 77 11.73 11.04 -10.02
CA LYS A 77 10.92 9.88 -9.64
C LYS A 77 11.05 9.71 -8.12
N ALA A 78 9.95 9.95 -7.41
CA ALA A 78 9.87 9.73 -5.97
C ALA A 78 10.01 8.21 -5.68
N PRO A 79 10.50 7.81 -4.50
CA PRO A 79 10.74 6.40 -4.21
C PRO A 79 9.42 5.62 -4.27
N SER A 80 9.36 4.62 -5.15
CA SER A 80 8.19 3.76 -5.29
C SER A 80 8.30 2.50 -4.46
N PHE A 81 9.55 2.08 -4.21
CA PHE A 81 9.90 0.84 -3.52
C PHE A 81 10.85 1.13 -2.36
N CYS A 82 10.89 0.22 -1.39
CA CYS A 82 11.88 0.27 -0.31
C CYS A 82 13.31 0.18 -0.83
N LYS A 83 13.50 -0.47 -1.99
CA LYS A 83 14.80 -0.52 -2.69
C LYS A 83 15.26 0.87 -3.15
N ASP A 84 14.33 1.74 -3.53
CA ASP A 84 14.67 3.11 -3.92
C ASP A 84 15.20 3.89 -2.72
N ILE A 85 14.64 3.67 -1.53
CA ILE A 85 15.14 4.27 -0.27
C ILE A 85 16.60 3.86 -0.01
N GLN A 86 16.98 2.60 -0.26
CA GLN A 86 18.37 2.16 -0.13
C GLN A 86 19.31 2.84 -1.13
N GLY A 87 18.85 3.02 -2.37
CA GLY A 87 19.62 3.72 -3.41
C GLY A 87 19.74 5.22 -3.14
N CYS A 88 18.86 5.74 -2.28
CA CYS A 88 18.81 7.13 -1.89
C CYS A 88 19.67 7.40 -0.63
N GLN A 89 19.37 6.76 0.51
CA GLN A 89 19.96 7.15 1.79
C GLN A 89 21.27 6.40 2.08
N THR A 90 22.21 7.06 2.78
CA THR A 90 23.40 6.39 3.33
C THR A 90 23.09 5.60 4.61
N VAL A 91 21.98 5.93 5.27
CA VAL A 91 21.51 5.30 6.50
C VAL A 91 20.03 5.00 6.33
N TYR A 92 19.68 3.72 6.36
CA TYR A 92 18.33 3.21 6.22
C TYR A 92 18.10 2.02 7.15
N TYR A 93 16.87 1.86 7.64
CA TYR A 93 16.49 0.81 8.57
C TYR A 93 15.04 0.39 8.31
N ASP A 94 14.63 -0.76 8.83
CA ASP A 94 13.24 -1.14 8.81
C ASP A 94 12.36 -0.07 9.49
N GLY A 95 11.16 0.16 8.95
CA GLY A 95 10.26 1.18 9.49
C GLY A 95 9.23 1.68 8.50
N GLU A 96 8.38 2.61 8.95
CA GLU A 96 7.39 3.29 8.12
C GLU A 96 8.07 4.40 7.29
N TYR A 97 7.84 4.36 5.97
CA TYR A 97 8.32 5.33 5.00
C TYR A 97 7.16 5.85 4.17
N TRP A 98 7.29 7.09 3.70
CA TRP A 98 6.43 7.62 2.65
C TRP A 98 6.98 7.23 1.28
N LEU A 99 6.21 6.43 0.55
CA LEU A 99 6.52 6.00 -0.81
C LEU A 99 5.46 6.52 -1.78
N TYR A 100 5.78 6.51 -3.07
CA TYR A 100 4.90 6.94 -4.16
C TYR A 100 4.70 5.74 -5.11
N PRO A 101 3.79 4.80 -4.78
CA PRO A 101 3.60 3.58 -5.55
C PRO A 101 3.41 3.84 -7.05
N ASP A 102 4.02 3.00 -7.88
CA ASP A 102 3.88 3.06 -9.34
C ASP A 102 2.40 2.86 -9.74
N ALA A 103 1.64 2.07 -8.98
CA ALA A 103 0.20 1.87 -9.16
C ALA A 103 -0.62 3.18 -9.18
N TYR A 104 -0.11 4.23 -8.55
CA TYR A 104 -0.74 5.55 -8.47
C TYR A 104 0.01 6.61 -9.29
N ASN A 105 0.68 6.16 -10.35
CA ASN A 105 1.50 7.00 -11.26
C ASN A 105 2.55 7.83 -10.52
N ASN A 106 3.03 7.35 -9.36
CA ASN A 106 3.98 8.08 -8.49
C ASN A 106 3.47 9.44 -8.00
N THR A 107 2.15 9.69 -8.02
CA THR A 107 1.57 10.99 -7.66
C THR A 107 0.98 11.02 -6.26
N ILE A 108 0.73 9.86 -5.67
CA ILE A 108 0.04 9.73 -4.38
C ILE A 108 0.99 9.10 -3.37
N GLU A 109 1.31 9.88 -2.35
CA GLU A 109 2.13 9.47 -1.22
C GLU A 109 1.36 8.47 -0.35
N THR A 110 2.00 7.35 -0.03
CA THR A 110 1.42 6.22 0.68
C THR A 110 2.36 5.77 1.79
N LYS A 111 1.82 5.59 2.99
CA LYS A 111 2.60 5.09 4.13
C LYS A 111 2.81 3.59 3.99
N ILE A 112 4.06 3.16 3.85
CA ILE A 112 4.45 1.77 3.64
C ILE A 112 5.56 1.41 4.62
N TYR A 113 5.45 0.26 5.26
CA TYR A 113 6.52 -0.30 6.09
C TYR A 113 7.54 -1.01 5.20
N CYS A 114 8.79 -0.58 5.29
CA CYS A 114 9.92 -1.25 4.68
C CYS A 114 10.56 -2.24 5.64
N HIS A 115 10.72 -3.48 5.18
CA HIS A 115 11.31 -4.58 5.94
C HIS A 115 12.56 -5.13 5.26
N ASP A 116 13.48 -5.69 6.04
CA ASP A 116 14.76 -6.23 5.57
C ASP A 116 15.57 -5.18 4.78
N MET A 117 15.52 -3.92 5.24
CA MET A 117 16.19 -2.76 4.63
C MET A 117 17.71 -2.86 4.64
N MET A 118 18.31 -3.77 5.39
CA MET A 118 19.76 -4.01 5.35
C MET A 118 20.16 -5.12 4.35
N THR A 119 19.22 -5.62 3.54
CA THR A 119 19.44 -6.69 2.56
C THR A 119 19.35 -6.16 1.13
N ASP A 120 19.74 -6.97 0.14
CA ASP A 120 19.61 -6.57 -1.26
C ASP A 120 18.16 -6.55 -1.77
N SER A 121 17.21 -7.10 -1.00
CA SER A 121 15.82 -7.29 -1.42
C SER A 121 14.85 -6.90 -0.30
N PRO A 122 14.75 -5.60 0.05
CA PRO A 122 13.77 -5.13 1.02
C PRO A 122 12.34 -5.38 0.51
N LYS A 123 11.39 -5.40 1.43
CA LYS A 123 9.99 -5.76 1.16
C LYS A 123 9.01 -4.76 1.75
N GLU A 124 7.91 -4.56 1.04
CA GLU A 124 6.87 -3.59 1.35
C GLU A 124 5.68 -4.22 2.06
N TYR A 125 5.25 -3.58 3.13
CA TYR A 125 4.15 -4.04 3.96
C TYR A 125 3.20 -2.90 4.31
N LEU A 126 1.91 -3.21 4.39
CA LEU A 126 0.91 -2.33 4.97
C LEU A 126 0.73 -2.65 6.45
N THR A 127 1.02 -1.70 7.33
CA THR A 127 0.78 -1.85 8.77
C THR A 127 -0.68 -1.69 9.11
N LEU A 128 -1.24 -2.68 9.82
CA LEU A 128 -2.64 -2.69 10.22
C LEU A 128 -2.82 -2.00 11.58
N HIS A 129 -3.93 -1.25 11.74
CA HIS A 129 -4.26 -0.62 13.02
C HIS A 129 -4.58 -1.64 14.12
N ALA A 130 -5.26 -2.73 13.73
CA ALA A 130 -5.55 -3.87 14.59
C ALA A 130 -5.28 -5.16 13.81
N PRO A 131 -4.99 -6.29 14.49
CA PRO A 131 -4.73 -7.54 13.79
C PRO A 131 -5.94 -7.98 12.96
N ASN A 132 -5.70 -8.29 11.70
CA ASN A 132 -6.66 -9.01 10.87
C ASN A 132 -6.53 -10.51 11.12
N SER A 133 -7.56 -11.30 10.83
CA SER A 133 -7.54 -12.73 11.17
C SER A 133 -8.18 -13.60 10.12
N VAL A 134 -7.58 -14.76 9.90
CA VAL A 134 -8.13 -15.82 9.07
C VAL A 134 -8.15 -17.13 9.84
N GLU A 135 -9.30 -17.78 9.89
CA GLU A 135 -9.52 -19.00 10.66
C GLU A 135 -10.18 -20.10 9.83
N SER A 136 -9.47 -21.22 9.74
CA SER A 136 -10.02 -22.54 9.43
C SER A 136 -10.22 -23.30 10.75
N PRO A 137 -11.47 -23.47 11.21
CA PRO A 137 -11.78 -23.89 12.58
C PRO A 137 -11.43 -25.35 12.81
N LYS A 138 -11.20 -25.71 14.09
CA LYS A 138 -11.00 -27.11 14.49
C LYS A 138 -12.29 -27.92 14.31
N GLY A 139 -12.14 -29.18 13.92
CA GLY A 139 -13.25 -30.11 13.73
C GLY A 139 -14.13 -29.78 12.52
N GLN A 140 -15.15 -30.59 12.31
CA GLN A 140 -16.09 -30.49 11.19
C GLN A 140 -17.50 -30.93 11.59
N TYR A 141 -18.53 -30.39 10.92
CA TYR A 141 -19.86 -31.00 11.05
C TYR A 141 -19.91 -32.33 10.32
N VAL A 142 -20.46 -33.35 10.98
CA VAL A 142 -20.60 -34.72 10.44
C VAL A 142 -22.06 -35.16 10.26
N SER A 143 -23.01 -34.34 10.66
CA SER A 143 -24.45 -34.59 10.51
C SER A 143 -25.23 -33.29 10.28
N SER A 144 -26.46 -33.41 9.79
CA SER A 144 -27.40 -32.30 9.58
C SER A 144 -27.86 -31.62 10.88
N SER A 145 -27.67 -32.27 12.03
CA SER A 145 -27.84 -31.67 13.38
C SER A 145 -26.63 -30.83 13.81
N CYS A 146 -25.66 -30.63 12.91
CA CYS A 146 -24.45 -29.84 13.16
C CYS A 146 -23.60 -30.43 14.30
N THR A 147 -23.62 -31.76 14.42
CA THR A 147 -22.75 -32.46 15.38
C THR A 147 -21.30 -32.26 14.96
N LEU A 148 -20.50 -31.73 15.89
CA LEU A 148 -19.10 -31.44 15.66
C LEU A 148 -18.24 -32.66 15.95
N ASN A 149 -17.55 -33.19 14.95
CA ASN A 149 -16.41 -34.05 15.17
C ASN A 149 -15.19 -33.16 15.43
N THR A 150 -14.62 -33.25 16.62
CA THR A 150 -13.51 -32.39 17.09
C THR A 150 -12.13 -32.82 16.55
N ARG A 151 -12.06 -33.84 15.70
CA ARG A 151 -10.81 -34.27 15.07
C ARG A 151 -10.15 -33.11 14.35
N VAL A 152 -8.89 -32.85 14.69
CA VAL A 152 -8.07 -31.81 14.07
C VAL A 152 -7.53 -32.34 12.74
N TRP A 153 -7.77 -31.60 11.66
CA TRP A 153 -7.24 -31.91 10.33
C TRP A 153 -6.08 -31.02 9.93
N SER A 154 -5.32 -31.48 8.93
CA SER A 154 -4.13 -30.81 8.40
C SER A 154 -4.42 -29.42 7.79
N VAL A 155 -5.67 -29.08 7.54
CA VAL A 155 -6.11 -27.79 6.98
C VAL A 155 -6.59 -26.79 8.04
N THR A 156 -6.64 -27.20 9.30
CA THR A 156 -7.08 -26.34 10.41
C THR A 156 -5.98 -25.35 10.78
N GLY A 157 -6.38 -24.13 11.14
CA GLY A 157 -5.45 -23.14 11.64
C GLY A 157 -6.07 -21.75 11.76
N LYS A 158 -5.48 -20.92 12.61
CA LYS A 158 -5.84 -19.51 12.76
C LYS A 158 -4.57 -18.66 12.69
N THR A 159 -4.57 -17.73 11.75
CA THR A 159 -3.46 -16.80 11.50
C THR A 159 -3.96 -15.38 11.70
N GLU A 160 -3.24 -14.61 12.51
CA GLU A 160 -3.48 -13.19 12.73
C GLU A 160 -2.39 -12.39 12.05
N PHE A 161 -2.75 -11.33 11.32
CA PHE A 161 -1.85 -10.51 10.52
C PHE A 161 -1.70 -9.14 11.19
N LEU A 162 -0.46 -8.73 11.45
CA LEU A 162 -0.12 -7.39 11.99
C LEU A 162 0.28 -6.42 10.88
N LYS A 163 0.91 -6.96 9.84
CA LYS A 163 1.16 -6.28 8.56
C LYS A 163 0.84 -7.26 7.44
N ILE A 164 0.54 -6.74 6.27
CA ILE A 164 0.27 -7.54 5.06
C ILE A 164 1.24 -7.14 3.96
N GLY A 165 1.82 -8.12 3.27
CA GLY A 165 2.72 -7.87 2.15
C GLY A 165 1.97 -7.20 1.01
N ILE A 166 2.55 -6.19 0.38
CA ILE A 166 1.97 -5.48 -0.76
C ILE A 166 2.98 -5.34 -1.88
N ASN A 167 2.50 -5.27 -3.12
CA ASN A 167 3.32 -4.89 -4.28
C ASN A 167 3.05 -3.43 -4.64
N PRO A 168 4.01 -2.49 -4.50
CA PRO A 168 3.81 -1.08 -4.88
C PRO A 168 3.58 -0.83 -6.38
N GLU A 169 3.94 -1.78 -7.24
CA GLU A 169 3.70 -1.68 -8.68
C GLU A 169 2.20 -1.76 -9.01
N THR A 170 1.47 -2.62 -8.29
CA THR A 170 0.07 -2.95 -8.56
C THR A 170 -0.87 -2.61 -7.40
N MET A 171 -0.32 -2.25 -6.24
CA MET A 171 -0.98 -2.10 -4.95
C MET A 171 -1.89 -3.28 -4.61
N THR A 172 -1.39 -4.49 -4.89
CA THR A 172 -2.06 -5.75 -4.54
C THR A 172 -1.44 -6.38 -3.30
N ILE A 173 -2.27 -7.01 -2.48
CA ILE A 173 -1.82 -7.76 -1.31
C ILE A 173 -1.27 -9.13 -1.75
N ASP A 174 -0.16 -9.55 -1.13
CA ASP A 174 0.31 -10.94 -1.17
C ASP A 174 -0.37 -11.74 -0.04
N PRO A 175 -1.32 -12.64 -0.36
CA PRO A 175 -2.06 -13.34 0.66
C PRO A 175 -1.26 -14.47 1.34
N GLU A 176 -0.14 -14.88 0.76
CA GLU A 176 0.70 -15.98 1.29
C GLU A 176 1.96 -15.47 1.99
N ASP A 177 2.11 -14.15 2.18
CA ASP A 177 3.15 -13.60 3.05
C ASP A 177 2.74 -13.70 4.53
N TYR A 178 3.48 -14.55 5.25
CA TYR A 178 3.27 -14.79 6.68
C TYR A 178 4.30 -14.10 7.59
N ARG A 179 5.16 -13.23 7.05
CA ARG A 179 6.29 -12.62 7.77
C ARG A 179 5.88 -11.87 9.03
N PHE A 180 4.77 -11.13 8.96
CA PHE A 180 4.20 -10.36 10.07
C PHE A 180 2.91 -10.96 10.60
N THR A 181 2.93 -12.28 10.83
CA THR A 181 1.78 -13.00 11.37
C THR A 181 2.05 -13.59 12.74
N ASN A 182 0.99 -13.71 13.53
CA ASN A 182 0.94 -14.54 14.72
C ASN A 182 0.13 -15.81 14.40
N GLN A 183 0.77 -16.96 14.51
CA GLN A 183 0.09 -18.24 14.31
C GLN A 183 -0.53 -18.69 15.63
N VAL A 184 -1.85 -18.54 15.75
CA VAL A 184 -2.58 -18.86 16.99
C VAL A 184 -2.67 -20.38 17.20
N TYR A 185 -2.97 -21.14 16.15
CA TYR A 185 -2.91 -22.60 16.16
C TYR A 185 -2.89 -23.17 14.74
N GLY A 186 -2.49 -24.43 14.59
CA GLY A 186 -2.59 -25.15 13.31
C GLY A 186 -1.71 -24.55 12.22
N LYS A 187 -2.12 -24.70 10.96
CA LYS A 187 -1.35 -24.19 9.80
C LYS A 187 -1.66 -22.73 9.49
N SER A 188 -0.68 -22.03 8.93
CA SER A 188 -0.87 -20.70 8.37
C SER A 188 -1.96 -20.69 7.30
N ARG A 189 -2.81 -19.67 7.34
CA ARG A 189 -3.97 -19.51 6.45
C ARG A 189 -3.79 -18.23 5.62
N PRO A 190 -3.89 -18.33 4.27
CA PRO A 190 -3.75 -17.17 3.41
C PRO A 190 -4.71 -16.04 3.78
N TYR A 191 -4.24 -14.80 3.66
CA TYR A 191 -5.04 -13.61 3.89
C TYR A 191 -6.27 -13.60 2.96
N GLY A 192 -7.46 -13.33 3.50
CA GLY A 192 -8.71 -13.34 2.69
C GLY A 192 -9.39 -14.70 2.51
N LEU A 193 -8.81 -15.81 3.00
CA LEU A 193 -9.37 -17.16 2.81
C LEU A 193 -10.30 -17.61 3.95
N ALA A 194 -11.60 -17.70 3.72
CA ALA A 194 -12.52 -18.37 4.67
C ALA A 194 -12.78 -19.81 4.22
N PHE A 195 -12.03 -20.78 4.76
CA PHE A 195 -12.10 -22.19 4.32
C PHE A 195 -12.39 -23.16 5.46
N GLY A 196 -13.37 -24.07 5.25
CA GLY A 196 -13.75 -25.12 6.19
C GLY A 196 -13.89 -26.48 5.52
N CYS A 197 -13.93 -27.54 6.32
CA CYS A 197 -14.10 -28.93 5.85
C CYS A 197 -15.30 -29.62 6.51
N SER A 198 -16.36 -28.88 6.81
CA SER A 198 -17.61 -29.49 7.29
C SER A 198 -18.30 -30.30 6.19
N LEU A 199 -18.94 -31.43 6.53
CA LEU A 199 -19.91 -32.01 5.60
C LEU A 199 -20.97 -30.95 5.26
N SER A 200 -21.31 -30.82 3.98
CA SER A 200 -22.13 -29.71 3.50
C SER A 200 -23.62 -29.95 3.78
N PHE A 201 -24.08 -29.46 4.93
CA PHE A 201 -25.51 -29.44 5.28
C PHE A 201 -26.08 -28.02 5.12
N LYS A 202 -27.35 -27.90 4.73
CA LYS A 202 -28.00 -26.58 4.55
C LYS A 202 -28.35 -25.90 5.88
N THR A 203 -28.54 -26.67 6.94
CA THR A 203 -29.00 -26.21 8.26
C THR A 203 -27.87 -25.69 9.14
N CYS A 204 -26.61 -26.01 8.83
CA CYS A 204 -25.48 -25.68 9.69
C CYS A 204 -24.84 -24.34 9.33
N PRO A 205 -24.48 -23.52 10.33
CA PRO A 205 -23.85 -22.23 10.10
C PRO A 205 -22.44 -22.41 9.54
N LEU A 206 -22.00 -21.50 8.67
CA LEU A 206 -20.62 -21.50 8.17
C LEU A 206 -19.65 -21.17 9.31
N ARG A 207 -18.51 -21.87 9.38
CA ARG A 207 -17.63 -21.82 10.55
C ARG A 207 -16.30 -21.11 10.32
N ALA A 208 -15.74 -21.21 9.11
CA ALA A 208 -14.49 -20.52 8.81
C ALA A 208 -14.76 -19.04 8.64
N ASN A 209 -13.80 -18.21 9.02
CA ASN A 209 -13.94 -16.76 8.95
C ASN A 209 -12.68 -16.10 8.44
N ALA A 210 -12.85 -14.96 7.76
CA ALA A 210 -11.79 -14.04 7.44
C ALA A 210 -12.27 -12.62 7.76
N ILE A 211 -11.45 -11.90 8.54
CA ILE A 211 -11.69 -10.54 9.00
C ILE A 211 -10.55 -9.67 8.49
N LEU A 212 -10.86 -8.78 7.57
CA LEU A 212 -9.93 -7.88 6.91
C LEU A 212 -10.36 -6.46 7.20
N ASN A 213 -9.51 -5.69 7.87
CA ASN A 213 -9.74 -4.31 8.21
C ASN A 213 -8.47 -3.50 7.92
N ILE A 214 -8.60 -2.50 7.07
CA ILE A 214 -7.51 -1.61 6.66
C ILE A 214 -7.81 -0.16 7.03
N LYS A 215 -8.70 0.08 8.00
CA LYS A 215 -8.96 1.42 8.53
C LYS A 215 -7.66 2.06 9.03
N LEU A 216 -7.59 3.38 8.89
CA LEU A 216 -6.47 4.22 9.35
C LEU A 216 -5.13 3.97 8.63
N THR A 217 -5.13 3.23 7.52
CA THR A 217 -3.95 3.00 6.69
C THR A 217 -3.72 4.08 5.63
N GLY A 218 -4.75 4.86 5.29
CA GLY A 218 -4.71 5.78 4.13
C GLY A 218 -5.17 5.12 2.83
N LEU A 219 -5.57 3.85 2.89
CA LEU A 219 -6.02 3.05 1.75
C LEU A 219 -7.41 2.47 2.00
N VAL A 220 -8.09 2.13 0.91
CA VAL A 220 -9.34 1.39 0.85
C VAL A 220 -9.22 0.21 -0.12
N PHE A 221 -10.10 -0.77 0.02
CA PHE A 221 -10.28 -1.83 -0.95
C PHE A 221 -10.80 -1.23 -2.24
N ASP A 222 -10.14 -1.54 -3.35
CA ASP A 222 -10.60 -1.20 -4.70
C ASP A 222 -11.98 -1.87 -4.95
N PRO A 223 -13.01 -1.16 -5.46
CA PRO A 223 -14.36 -1.70 -5.69
C PRO A 223 -14.46 -3.04 -6.44
N PRO A 224 -13.59 -3.39 -7.41
CA PRO A 224 -13.59 -4.69 -8.07
C PRO A 224 -13.24 -5.88 -7.17
N ASN A 225 -12.84 -5.66 -5.92
CA ASN A 225 -12.53 -6.75 -5.00
C ASN A 225 -13.80 -7.56 -4.69
N GLU A 226 -13.80 -8.81 -5.17
CA GLU A 226 -14.88 -9.76 -4.93
C GLU A 226 -14.38 -11.03 -4.25
N TRP A 227 -15.29 -11.71 -3.57
CA TRP A 227 -15.07 -13.04 -3.00
C TRP A 227 -16.03 -14.02 -3.63
N VAL A 228 -15.52 -15.19 -3.99
CA VAL A 228 -16.27 -16.24 -4.67
C VAL A 228 -16.19 -17.55 -3.90
N ALA A 229 -17.18 -18.42 -4.14
CA ALA A 229 -17.18 -19.77 -3.62
C ALA A 229 -15.92 -20.51 -4.10
N TYR A 230 -15.25 -21.18 -3.16
CA TYR A 230 -13.96 -21.82 -3.37
C TYR A 230 -14.01 -23.31 -3.05
N LYS A 231 -13.42 -24.12 -3.92
CA LYS A 231 -13.33 -25.58 -3.81
C LYS A 231 -14.70 -26.27 -3.65
N PHE A 232 -14.68 -27.54 -3.26
CA PHE A 232 -15.81 -28.45 -3.39
C PHE A 232 -16.95 -28.08 -2.43
N THR A 233 -18.14 -27.86 -3.01
CA THR A 233 -19.34 -27.40 -2.29
C THR A 233 -19.12 -26.14 -1.46
N GLY A 234 -18.17 -25.29 -1.88
CA GLY A 234 -17.84 -24.05 -1.20
C GLY A 234 -19.09 -23.18 -0.99
N LYS A 235 -19.36 -22.87 0.26
CA LYS A 235 -20.40 -21.93 0.66
C LYS A 235 -19.73 -20.75 1.31
N MET A 236 -20.25 -19.57 1.02
CA MET A 236 -19.78 -18.33 1.59
C MET A 236 -20.95 -17.46 2.02
N GLN A 237 -20.66 -16.59 2.98
CA GLN A 237 -21.59 -15.56 3.41
C GLN A 237 -20.81 -14.28 3.71
N MET A 238 -21.10 -13.21 2.99
CA MET A 238 -20.59 -11.89 3.31
C MET A 238 -21.33 -11.35 4.54
N GLN A 239 -20.59 -11.03 5.59
CA GLN A 239 -21.12 -10.40 6.81
C GLN A 239 -20.98 -8.88 6.74
N VAL A 240 -19.82 -8.40 6.27
CA VAL A 240 -19.51 -6.98 6.11
C VAL A 240 -18.74 -6.80 4.80
N LYS A 241 -19.13 -5.80 4.00
CA LYS A 241 -18.37 -5.30 2.85
C LYS A 241 -18.47 -3.79 2.82
N THR A 242 -17.37 -3.12 3.09
CA THR A 242 -17.19 -1.67 3.02
C THR A 242 -15.84 -1.38 2.40
N ASP A 243 -15.58 -0.12 2.09
CA ASP A 243 -14.30 0.32 1.52
C ASP A 243 -13.11 -0.02 2.43
N HIS A 244 -13.28 -0.16 3.75
CA HIS A 244 -12.18 -0.43 4.69
C HIS A 244 -12.23 -1.79 5.36
N GLU A 245 -13.35 -2.50 5.25
CA GLU A 245 -13.60 -3.69 6.05
C GLU A 245 -14.39 -4.74 5.28
N VAL A 246 -13.85 -5.96 5.30
CA VAL A 246 -14.47 -7.16 4.75
C VAL A 246 -14.50 -8.23 5.84
N ARG A 247 -15.68 -8.78 6.11
CA ARG A 247 -15.87 -9.95 6.95
C ARG A 247 -16.66 -10.99 6.19
N LEU A 248 -16.10 -12.19 6.05
CA LEU A 248 -16.77 -13.31 5.41
C LEU A 248 -16.72 -14.56 6.26
N LEU A 249 -17.78 -15.35 6.13
CA LEU A 249 -17.81 -16.73 6.57
C LEU A 249 -17.69 -17.67 5.38
N GLY A 250 -17.10 -18.84 5.61
CA GLY A 250 -16.96 -19.89 4.62
C GLY A 250 -17.03 -21.28 5.25
N ASP A 251 -17.53 -22.25 4.51
CA ASP A 251 -17.44 -23.68 4.84
C ASP A 251 -17.84 -24.53 3.62
N GLY A 252 -17.90 -25.85 3.80
CA GLY A 252 -18.30 -26.81 2.79
C GLY A 252 -17.48 -28.08 2.95
N TYR A 253 -17.75 -29.08 2.11
CA TYR A 253 -16.99 -30.34 2.10
C TYR A 253 -15.58 -30.10 1.54
N CYS A 254 -14.75 -29.49 2.39
CA CYS A 254 -13.48 -28.87 2.06
C CYS A 254 -13.62 -27.76 1.02
N GLY A 255 -14.44 -26.76 1.38
CA GLY A 255 -14.74 -25.58 0.58
C GLY A 255 -14.91 -24.32 1.43
N GLY A 256 -15.18 -23.20 0.78
CA GLY A 256 -15.44 -21.93 1.47
C GLY A 256 -15.47 -20.75 0.51
N ALA A 257 -14.74 -19.69 0.82
CA ALA A 257 -14.57 -18.52 -0.04
C ALA A 257 -13.11 -18.05 -0.12
N ILE A 258 -12.77 -17.52 -1.29
CA ILE A 258 -11.50 -16.86 -1.60
C ILE A 258 -11.77 -15.60 -2.42
N HIS A 259 -10.84 -14.67 -2.44
CA HIS A 259 -10.90 -13.50 -3.31
C HIS A 259 -10.82 -13.91 -4.80
N GLU A 260 -11.55 -13.22 -5.68
CA GLU A 260 -11.50 -13.40 -7.13
C GLU A 260 -10.41 -12.50 -7.73
N GLY A 261 -9.25 -13.10 -8.07
CA GLY A 261 -8.08 -12.34 -8.51
C GLY A 261 -7.41 -11.56 -7.37
N PRO A 262 -6.35 -10.77 -7.62
CA PRO A 262 -5.59 -10.11 -6.55
C PRO A 262 -6.43 -9.12 -5.74
N ILE A 263 -6.24 -9.08 -4.42
CA ILE A 263 -6.89 -8.06 -3.57
C ILE A 263 -6.17 -6.73 -3.79
N LYS A 264 -6.84 -5.75 -4.41
CA LYS A 264 -6.29 -4.45 -4.77
C LYS A 264 -6.64 -3.37 -3.76
N LEU A 265 -5.72 -2.42 -3.58
CA LEU A 265 -5.89 -1.26 -2.72
C LEU A 265 -5.83 0.03 -3.55
N GLN A 266 -6.62 1.02 -3.16
CA GLN A 266 -6.57 2.37 -3.72
C GLN A 266 -6.50 3.41 -2.60
N PRO A 267 -6.06 4.64 -2.88
CA PRO A 267 -5.95 5.69 -1.87
C PRO A 267 -7.32 6.06 -1.30
N ASP A 268 -7.36 6.30 0.01
CA ASP A 268 -8.55 6.82 0.66
C ASP A 268 -8.66 8.33 0.43
N ALA A 269 -9.72 8.76 -0.26
CA ALA A 269 -9.98 10.18 -0.51
C ALA A 269 -10.31 10.96 0.77
N ASN A 270 -10.78 10.28 1.82
CA ASN A 270 -11.32 10.88 3.03
C ASN A 270 -10.37 10.82 4.23
N TYR A 271 -9.30 10.04 4.14
CA TYR A 271 -8.34 9.88 5.23
C TYR A 271 -6.91 9.82 4.72
N ARG A 272 -6.04 10.62 5.33
CA ARG A 272 -4.59 10.55 5.15
C ARG A 272 -3.94 10.29 6.50
N PRO A 273 -2.98 9.35 6.60
CA PRO A 273 -2.24 9.15 7.84
C PRO A 273 -1.48 10.43 8.23
N PRO A 274 -1.24 10.67 9.53
CA PRO A 274 -0.48 11.83 9.98
C PRO A 274 0.92 11.86 9.34
N ILE A 275 1.36 13.02 8.86
CA ILE A 275 2.64 13.18 8.13
C ILE A 275 3.83 12.65 8.95
N TYR A 276 3.84 12.88 10.26
CA TYR A 276 4.90 12.41 11.18
C TYR A 276 4.84 10.90 11.49
N SER A 277 3.87 10.16 10.95
CA SER A 277 3.71 8.71 11.20
C SER A 277 4.58 7.83 10.30
N ALA A 278 5.32 8.43 9.37
CA ALA A 278 6.32 7.78 8.54
C ALA A 278 7.52 8.72 8.34
N LYS A 279 8.67 8.15 7.98
CA LYS A 279 9.86 8.91 7.62
C LYS A 279 9.70 9.47 6.20
N GLU A 280 9.90 10.78 6.08
CA GLU A 280 10.13 11.46 4.80
C GLU A 280 11.62 11.33 4.40
N LEU A 281 11.91 11.57 3.11
CA LEU A 281 13.27 11.59 2.53
C LEU A 281 13.91 12.99 2.49
#